data_AF-A0A6G1DYA0-F1
#
_entry.id   AF-A0A6G1DYA0-F1
#
_cell.length_a   1.000
_cell.length_b   1.000
_cell.length_c   1.000
_cell.angle_alpha   90.00
_cell.angle_beta   90.00
_cell.angle_gamma   90.00
#
_symmetry.space_group_name_H-M   'P 1'
#
loop_
_entity.id
_entity.type
_entity.pdbx_description
1 polymer ?
#
loop_
_entity_poly.entity_id
_entity_poly.type
_entity_poly.pdbx_seq_one_letter_code
_entity_poly.pdbx_strand_id
1 'polypeptide(L)'
;MADTEWFCANVLLHGCLCGASRWKNTDGRKKIPQKVLRHFPLIPRLKRMFASKKIAEEAQLHKLKRKPVENELSHPADGEAWKEFDRKYEWFAKDARNIRLGLATDGFNPFGKMSSSYSMWPDKCIKNQLNREKIQFQQRTGSRCYLAYAYVMKKEKYKDTEPTAIDLFKDTHFSKKIGFSEPIKNAISTTKISERCAVTAQVQDLQAQLETEKQESAGLREEVGDLNEQIVNLKKAQHNTEQLIRQMINFNQSQVAP
;
A
#
# COMPACT_ATOMS: atom_id res chain seq x y z
N MET A 1 -12.88 -5.61 63.76
CA MET A 1 -13.51 -4.28 63.52
C MET A 1 -13.33 -3.95 62.04
N ALA A 2 -14.40 -3.45 61.43
CA ALA A 2 -14.65 -3.28 59.98
C ALA A 2 -15.21 -4.53 59.27
N ASP A 3 -16.38 -4.96 59.75
CA ASP A 3 -17.65 -4.95 59.04
C ASP A 3 -17.72 -5.59 57.63
N THR A 4 -18.24 -6.81 57.67
CA THR A 4 -19.19 -7.38 56.72
C THR A 4 -20.28 -6.39 56.33
N GLU A 5 -20.29 -5.92 55.09
CA GLU A 5 -21.49 -5.60 54.31
C GLU A 5 -21.10 -5.21 52.87
N TRP A 6 -21.20 -6.18 51.95
CA TRP A 6 -21.34 -5.89 50.53
C TRP A 6 -22.58 -6.60 50.02
N PHE A 7 -23.73 -6.00 50.31
CA PHE A 7 -24.90 -6.13 49.46
C PHE A 7 -24.62 -5.40 48.14
N CYS A 8 -24.54 -6.15 47.05
CA CYS A 8 -25.01 -5.68 45.76
C CYS A 8 -25.61 -6.84 44.99
N ALA A 9 -26.93 -6.82 45.00
CA ALA A 9 -27.88 -7.72 44.37
C ALA A 9 -27.39 -8.29 43.03
N ASN A 10 -27.41 -9.61 42.96
CA ASN A 10 -27.35 -10.37 41.72
C ASN A 10 -28.72 -10.28 41.06
N VAL A 11 -28.99 -9.18 40.35
CA VAL A 11 -30.18 -9.08 39.48
C VAL A 11 -29.79 -9.54 38.09
N LEU A 12 -30.43 -10.62 37.65
CA LEU A 12 -30.53 -11.05 36.26
C LEU A 12 -31.06 -9.88 35.41
N LEU A 13 -30.17 -9.04 34.86
CA LEU A 13 -30.56 -7.96 33.96
C LEU A 13 -30.82 -8.51 32.55
N HIS A 14 -32.05 -8.99 32.38
CA HIS A 14 -32.72 -9.16 31.09
C HIS A 14 -33.39 -7.86 30.59
N GLY A 15 -32.89 -6.68 31.00
CA GLY A 15 -33.44 -5.37 30.62
C GLY A 15 -32.36 -4.30 30.41
N CYS A 16 -32.67 -3.24 29.64
CA CYS A 16 -31.89 -2.00 29.70
C CYS A 16 -32.01 -1.43 31.11
N LEU A 17 -30.91 -0.99 31.72
CA LEU A 17 -30.93 -0.25 33.00
C LEU A 17 -31.85 1.00 32.96
N CYS A 18 -32.23 1.43 31.75
CA CYS A 18 -33.06 2.59 31.47
C CYS A 18 -34.59 2.33 31.42
N GLY A 19 -35.05 1.07 31.55
CA GLY A 19 -36.49 0.74 31.48
C GLY A 19 -37.17 1.00 30.13
N ALA A 20 -36.44 1.52 29.13
CA ALA A 20 -36.99 1.83 27.82
C ALA A 20 -37.35 0.56 27.03
N SER A 21 -38.40 0.67 26.19
CA SER A 21 -38.78 -0.39 25.26
C SER A 21 -37.59 -0.79 24.38
N ARG A 22 -37.38 -2.10 24.23
CA ARG A 22 -36.38 -2.67 23.31
C ARG A 22 -36.65 -2.30 21.84
N TRP A 23 -37.87 -1.85 21.53
CA TRP A 23 -38.35 -1.63 20.17
C TRP A 23 -38.71 -0.17 19.95
N LYS A 24 -38.29 0.38 18.80
CA LYS A 24 -38.80 1.64 18.28
C LYS A 24 -40.19 1.36 17.69
N ASN A 25 -41.22 2.01 18.21
CA ASN A 25 -42.56 1.95 17.61
C ASN A 25 -42.56 2.78 16.32
N THR A 26 -42.70 2.11 15.19
CA THR A 26 -42.99 2.71 13.89
C THR A 26 -44.30 2.13 13.39
N ASP A 27 -45.35 2.97 13.36
CA ASP A 27 -46.69 2.79 12.74
C ASP A 27 -47.20 1.34 12.62
N GLY A 28 -47.12 0.57 13.71
CA GLY A 28 -47.74 -0.76 13.87
C GLY A 28 -47.24 -1.90 12.98
N ARG A 29 -46.45 -1.65 11.93
CA ARG A 29 -46.16 -2.67 10.90
C ARG A 29 -44.82 -3.39 11.06
N LYS A 30 -43.81 -2.80 11.71
CA LYS A 30 -42.50 -3.44 11.94
C LYS A 30 -41.90 -3.02 13.28
N LYS A 31 -41.58 -4.01 14.13
CA LYS A 31 -40.82 -3.81 15.38
C LYS A 31 -39.33 -3.71 15.04
N ILE A 32 -38.79 -2.49 15.02
CA ILE A 32 -37.36 -2.25 14.80
C ILE A 32 -36.67 -2.24 16.17
N PRO A 33 -35.63 -3.06 16.41
CA PRO A 33 -34.93 -3.05 17.68
C PRO A 33 -34.18 -1.72 17.86
N GLN A 34 -34.31 -1.13 19.03
CA GLN A 34 -33.59 0.10 19.38
C GLN A 34 -32.09 -0.21 19.50
N LYS A 35 -31.25 0.71 18.99
CA LYS A 35 -29.80 0.63 19.17
C LYS A 35 -29.49 0.91 20.64
N VAL A 36 -29.13 -0.14 21.38
CA VAL A 36 -28.78 -0.05 22.81
C VAL A 36 -27.30 -0.32 22.96
N LEU A 37 -26.58 0.63 23.58
CA LEU A 37 -25.23 0.39 24.06
C LEU A 37 -25.31 -0.53 25.27
N ARG A 38 -24.85 -1.78 25.12
CA ARG A 38 -24.81 -2.71 26.24
C ARG A 38 -23.58 -2.38 27.09
N HIS A 39 -23.82 -1.84 28.28
CA HIS A 39 -22.76 -1.68 29.26
C HIS A 39 -22.22 -3.07 29.64
N PHE A 40 -20.96 -3.30 29.34
CA PHE A 40 -20.27 -4.53 29.68
C PHE A 40 -19.51 -4.29 31.00
N PRO A 41 -19.95 -4.83 32.16
CA PRO A 41 -19.27 -4.56 33.42
C PRO A 41 -17.92 -5.28 33.44
N LEU A 42 -16.87 -4.54 33.08
CA LEU A 42 -15.51 -5.04 32.90
C LEU A 42 -14.91 -5.50 34.23
N ILE A 43 -15.03 -4.68 35.28
CA ILE A 43 -14.41 -4.93 36.58
C ILE A 43 -14.86 -6.28 37.17
N PRO A 44 -16.17 -6.61 37.28
CA PRO A 44 -16.61 -7.91 37.79
C PRO A 44 -16.14 -9.10 36.94
N ARG A 45 -16.02 -8.93 35.62
CA ARG A 45 -15.51 -10.01 34.75
C ARG A 45 -14.05 -10.27 34.97
N LEU A 46 -13.22 -9.24 35.04
CA LEU A 46 -11.79 -9.38 35.30
C LEU A 46 -11.56 -10.03 36.66
N LYS A 47 -12.33 -9.65 37.69
CA LYS A 47 -12.30 -10.31 39.00
C LYS A 47 -12.61 -11.81 38.91
N ARG A 48 -13.61 -12.21 38.12
CA ARG A 48 -13.95 -13.63 37.92
C ARG A 48 -12.85 -14.43 37.20
N MET A 49 -12.05 -13.82 36.34
CA MET A 49 -10.94 -14.52 35.68
C MET A 49 -9.92 -15.03 36.71
N PHE A 50 -9.70 -14.27 37.77
CA PHE A 50 -8.79 -14.66 38.86
C PHE A 50 -9.42 -15.58 39.91
N ALA A 51 -10.71 -15.90 39.80
CA ALA A 51 -11.38 -16.83 40.72
C ALA A 51 -11.05 -18.30 40.41
N SER A 52 -10.69 -18.63 39.16
CA SER A 52 -10.28 -19.98 38.77
C SER A 52 -8.76 -20.04 38.63
N LYS A 53 -8.12 -21.03 39.27
CA LYS A 53 -6.66 -21.23 39.22
C LYS A 53 -6.14 -21.31 37.79
N LYS A 54 -6.78 -22.10 36.94
CA LYS A 54 -6.37 -22.30 35.53
C LYS A 54 -6.39 -20.97 34.76
N ILE A 55 -7.49 -20.22 34.86
CA ILE A 55 -7.66 -18.96 34.13
C ILE A 55 -6.74 -17.87 34.70
N ALA A 56 -6.48 -17.87 36.00
CA ALA A 56 -5.52 -16.95 36.63
C ALA A 56 -4.10 -17.17 36.10
N GLU A 57 -3.66 -18.43 35.97
CA GLU A 57 -2.35 -18.76 35.38
C GLU A 57 -2.25 -18.32 33.91
N GLU A 58 -3.32 -18.51 33.13
CA GLU A 58 -3.39 -18.05 31.74
C GLU A 58 -3.35 -16.52 31.64
N ALA A 59 -4.06 -15.80 32.52
CA ALA A 59 -4.06 -14.34 32.55
C ALA A 59 -2.67 -13.74 32.85
N GLN A 60 -1.87 -14.43 33.67
CA GLN A 60 -0.52 -14.03 34.06
C GLN A 60 0.57 -14.52 33.09
N LEU A 61 0.20 -15.31 32.08
CA LEU A 61 1.13 -15.95 31.16
C LEU A 61 2.05 -14.95 30.45
N HIS A 62 1.52 -13.77 30.15
CA HIS A 62 2.24 -12.67 29.48
C HIS A 62 3.52 -12.22 30.22
N LYS A 63 3.62 -12.48 31.54
CA LYS A 63 4.78 -12.13 32.36
C LYS A 63 5.48 -13.35 32.95
N LEU A 64 4.75 -14.33 33.49
CA LEU A 64 5.34 -15.41 34.29
C LEU A 64 5.89 -16.59 33.47
N LYS A 65 5.22 -16.96 32.37
CA LYS A 65 5.60 -18.14 31.56
C LYS A 65 6.20 -17.77 30.20
N ARG A 66 6.19 -16.48 29.83
CA ARG A 66 6.65 -15.97 28.53
C ARG A 66 8.18 -16.00 28.42
N LYS A 67 8.69 -16.49 27.29
CA LYS A 67 10.10 -16.39 26.88
C LYS A 67 10.16 -15.55 25.59
N PRO A 68 10.70 -14.31 25.62
CA PRO A 68 10.84 -13.51 24.41
C PRO A 68 11.85 -14.18 23.47
N VAL A 69 11.50 -14.22 22.19
CA VAL A 69 12.42 -14.60 21.09
C VAL A 69 12.83 -13.29 20.41
N GLU A 70 14.13 -13.09 20.20
CA GLU A 70 14.59 -11.90 19.50
C GLU A 70 14.12 -11.91 18.04
N ASN A 71 13.70 -10.74 17.53
CA ASN A 71 13.19 -10.52 16.17
C ASN A 71 11.89 -11.25 15.77
N GLU A 72 11.16 -11.86 16.72
CA GLU A 72 9.85 -12.47 16.45
C GLU A 72 8.75 -11.97 17.40
N LEU A 73 7.56 -11.71 16.86
CA LEU A 73 6.38 -11.36 17.66
C LEU A 73 5.64 -12.64 18.11
N SER A 74 6.20 -13.31 19.12
CA SER A 74 5.65 -14.56 19.67
C SER A 74 4.39 -14.35 20.53
N HIS A 75 4.26 -13.18 21.16
CA HIS A 75 3.14 -12.82 22.03
C HIS A 75 2.75 -11.35 21.81
N PRO A 76 1.48 -10.95 22.00
CA PRO A 76 1.07 -9.54 21.91
C PRO A 76 1.84 -8.57 22.83
N ALA A 77 2.47 -9.09 23.88
CA ALA A 77 3.32 -8.34 24.80
C ALA A 77 4.71 -8.00 24.23
N ASP A 78 5.10 -8.63 23.12
CA ASP A 78 6.35 -8.32 22.39
C ASP A 78 6.24 -7.06 21.55
N GLY A 79 5.01 -6.59 21.29
CA GLY A 79 4.76 -5.39 20.50
C GLY A 79 5.32 -4.13 21.16
N GLU A 80 5.79 -3.20 20.33
CA GLU A 80 6.44 -1.96 20.79
C GLU A 80 5.51 -1.12 21.69
N ALA A 81 4.22 -1.04 21.34
CA ALA A 81 3.23 -0.33 22.15
C ALA A 81 3.09 -0.91 23.58
N TRP A 82 3.26 -2.22 23.75
CA TRP A 82 3.22 -2.87 25.06
C TRP A 82 4.49 -2.58 25.86
N LYS A 83 5.66 -2.64 25.22
CA LYS A 83 6.95 -2.30 25.84
C LYS A 83 7.00 -0.85 26.29
N GLU A 84 6.51 0.08 25.47
CA GLU A 84 6.43 1.49 25.82
C GLU A 84 5.49 1.73 27.01
N PHE A 85 4.33 1.07 27.04
CA PHE A 85 3.42 1.15 28.17
C PHE A 85 4.06 0.64 29.47
N ASP A 86 4.78 -0.48 29.40
CA ASP A 86 5.47 -1.05 30.57
C ASP A 86 6.60 -0.15 31.08
N ARG A 87 7.33 0.51 30.17
CA ARG A 87 8.34 1.53 30.51
C ARG A 87 7.71 2.74 31.17
N LYS A 88 6.54 3.18 30.69
CA LYS A 88 5.85 4.36 31.23
C LYS A 88 5.20 4.08 32.60
N TYR A 89 4.70 2.86 32.82
CA TYR A 89 3.96 2.48 34.02
C TYR A 89 4.60 1.26 34.69
N GLU A 90 5.85 1.41 35.14
CA GLU A 90 6.59 0.29 35.77
C GLU A 90 5.89 -0.30 36.98
N TRP A 91 5.26 0.55 37.82
CA TRP A 91 4.49 0.10 38.99
C TRP A 91 3.34 -0.84 38.60
N PHE A 92 2.74 -0.60 37.43
CA PHE A 92 1.68 -1.44 36.89
C PHE A 92 2.26 -2.71 36.24
N ALA A 93 3.41 -2.60 35.57
CA ALA A 93 4.05 -3.73 34.91
C ALA A 93 4.72 -4.74 35.86
N LYS A 94 4.99 -4.34 37.11
CA LYS A 94 5.55 -5.20 38.15
C LYS A 94 4.60 -6.33 38.57
N ASP A 95 3.29 -6.08 38.62
CA ASP A 95 2.31 -7.10 39.01
C ASP A 95 1.77 -7.85 37.77
N ALA A 96 2.04 -9.15 37.69
CA ALA A 96 1.56 -10.02 36.61
C ALA A 96 0.02 -10.17 36.57
N ARG A 97 -0.69 -9.80 37.65
CA ARG A 97 -2.17 -9.80 37.71
C ARG A 97 -2.78 -8.60 36.97
N ASN A 98 -1.97 -7.61 36.62
CA ASN A 98 -2.45 -6.43 35.91
C ASN A 98 -2.69 -6.74 34.44
N ILE A 99 -3.96 -6.74 34.03
CA ILE A 99 -4.40 -7.03 32.67
C ILE A 99 -4.46 -5.74 31.85
N ARG A 100 -3.85 -5.74 30.67
CA ARG A 100 -3.95 -4.65 29.69
C ARG A 100 -4.95 -5.04 28.61
N LEU A 101 -5.90 -4.15 28.33
CA LEU A 101 -6.89 -4.35 27.27
C LEU A 101 -6.58 -3.38 26.12
N GLY A 102 -6.20 -3.93 24.97
CA GLY A 102 -6.02 -3.16 23.75
C GLY A 102 -7.34 -2.99 22.99
N LEU A 103 -7.67 -1.76 22.62
CA LEU A 103 -8.81 -1.49 21.73
C LEU A 103 -8.30 -1.49 20.29
N ALA A 104 -8.57 -2.57 19.55
CA ALA A 104 -8.33 -2.61 18.12
C ALA A 104 -9.55 -2.04 17.37
N THR A 105 -9.35 -0.94 16.63
CA THR A 105 -10.37 -0.37 15.74
C THR A 105 -10.40 -1.05 14.37
N ASP A 106 -9.37 -1.83 14.05
CA ASP A 106 -9.08 -2.41 12.73
C ASP A 106 -9.90 -3.70 12.46
N GLY A 107 -10.23 -4.47 13.50
CA GLY A 107 -10.87 -5.78 13.37
C GLY A 107 -12.37 -5.80 13.63
N PHE A 108 -12.97 -4.68 14.07
CA PHE A 108 -14.42 -4.58 14.10
C PHE A 108 -14.90 -4.38 12.66
N ASN A 109 -15.28 -5.48 12.01
CA ASN A 109 -16.16 -5.49 10.86
C ASN A 109 -17.62 -5.65 11.33
N PRO A 110 -18.31 -4.58 11.76
CA PRO A 110 -19.74 -4.64 12.07
C PRO A 110 -20.61 -4.73 10.80
N PHE A 111 -20.00 -4.84 9.61
CA PHE A 111 -20.68 -4.83 8.31
C PHE A 111 -20.26 -6.03 7.46
N GLY A 112 -20.41 -7.23 8.00
CA GLY A 112 -20.75 -8.36 7.14
C GLY A 112 -22.08 -8.03 6.44
N LYS A 113 -22.02 -7.71 5.13
CA LYS A 113 -23.13 -7.50 4.19
C LYS A 113 -24.47 -6.98 4.80
N MET A 114 -24.77 -5.71 4.57
CA MET A 114 -26.15 -5.17 4.52
C MET A 114 -27.03 -5.31 5.78
N SER A 115 -26.51 -5.16 7.00
CA SER A 115 -27.36 -4.75 8.14
C SER A 115 -26.57 -3.98 9.19
N SER A 116 -27.05 -2.78 9.55
CA SER A 116 -26.46 -1.95 10.59
C SER A 116 -27.16 -2.25 11.91
N SER A 117 -26.54 -3.06 12.77
CA SER A 117 -27.13 -3.32 14.10
C SER A 117 -26.14 -3.44 15.25
N TYR A 118 -24.84 -3.20 15.05
CA TYR A 118 -23.91 -3.17 16.18
C TYR A 118 -22.63 -2.39 15.90
N SER A 119 -22.51 -1.17 16.41
CA SER A 119 -21.22 -0.50 16.60
C SER A 119 -21.12 -0.11 18.08
N MET A 120 -20.03 -0.51 18.75
CA MET A 120 -19.86 -0.25 20.19
C MET A 120 -19.50 1.21 20.51
N TRP A 121 -19.21 2.06 19.51
CA TRP A 121 -18.76 3.43 19.74
C TRP A 121 -19.14 4.36 18.57
N PRO A 122 -20.04 5.34 18.76
CA PRO A 122 -20.36 6.35 17.73
C PRO A 122 -19.32 7.48 17.64
N ASP A 123 -18.77 7.94 18.77
CA ASP A 123 -18.17 9.29 18.83
C ASP A 123 -16.68 9.37 18.43
N LYS A 124 -15.94 8.26 18.39
CA LYS A 124 -14.48 8.25 18.11
C LYS A 124 -14.09 8.02 16.64
N CYS A 125 -15.04 7.93 15.72
CA CYS A 125 -14.79 7.44 14.35
C CYS A 125 -14.92 8.48 13.23
N ILE A 126 -15.00 9.79 13.51
CA ILE A 126 -15.17 10.79 12.43
C ILE A 126 -14.03 10.74 11.41
N LYS A 127 -12.77 10.61 11.84
CA LYS A 127 -11.63 10.47 10.90
C LYS A 127 -11.75 9.24 10.01
N ASN A 128 -12.21 8.11 10.55
CA ASN A 128 -12.43 6.89 9.78
C ASN A 128 -13.64 7.02 8.85
N GLN A 129 -14.69 7.74 9.27
CA GLN A 129 -15.84 8.05 8.44
C GLN A 129 -15.45 8.93 7.26
N LEU A 130 -14.74 10.03 7.50
CA LEU A 130 -14.20 10.90 6.45
C LEU A 130 -13.27 10.14 5.49
N ASN A 131 -12.48 9.20 6.01
CA ASN A 131 -11.65 8.34 5.16
C ASN A 131 -12.48 7.34 4.34
N ARG A 132 -13.60 6.83 4.89
CA ARG A 132 -14.53 5.97 4.15
C ARG A 132 -15.30 6.71 3.06
N GLU A 133 -15.65 7.96 3.30
CA GLU A 133 -16.30 8.84 2.30
C GLU A 133 -15.38 9.09 1.09
N LYS A 134 -14.06 8.99 1.27
CA LYS A 134 -13.08 9.07 0.17
C LYS A 134 -12.92 7.77 -0.62
N ILE A 135 -13.47 6.64 -0.17
CA ILE A 135 -13.33 5.36 -0.86
C ILE A 135 -14.23 5.36 -2.10
N GLN A 136 -13.60 5.46 -3.27
CA GLN A 136 -14.30 5.45 -4.57
C GLN A 136 -14.76 4.05 -4.98
N PHE A 137 -13.95 3.01 -4.68
CA PHE A 137 -14.24 1.63 -5.08
C PHE A 137 -14.10 0.68 -3.88
N GLN A 138 -15.13 -0.14 -3.66
CA GLN A 138 -15.15 -1.12 -2.59
C GLN A 138 -14.53 -2.44 -3.06
N GLN A 139 -13.51 -2.91 -2.34
CA GLN A 139 -12.86 -4.18 -2.60
C GLN A 139 -13.79 -5.36 -2.29
N ARG A 140 -13.60 -6.48 -3.00
CA ARG A 140 -14.36 -7.72 -2.84
C ARG A 140 -13.51 -8.86 -2.26
N THR A 141 -12.44 -8.52 -1.52
CA THR A 141 -11.50 -9.46 -0.89
C THR A 141 -12.04 -10.16 0.36
N GLY A 142 -13.30 -9.90 0.73
CA GLY A 142 -13.95 -10.51 1.89
C GLY A 142 -13.32 -10.04 3.20
N SER A 143 -12.91 -10.99 4.05
CA SER A 143 -12.26 -10.70 5.34
C SER A 143 -10.75 -10.46 5.24
N ARG A 144 -10.14 -10.66 4.05
CA ARG A 144 -8.71 -10.49 3.86
C ARG A 144 -8.39 -9.02 3.64
N CYS A 145 -7.44 -8.50 4.40
CA CYS A 145 -6.84 -7.19 4.13
C CYS A 145 -6.06 -7.24 2.80
N TYR A 146 -5.83 -6.06 2.21
CA TYR A 146 -5.15 -5.94 0.91
C TYR A 146 -3.78 -6.63 0.89
N LEU A 147 -2.97 -6.43 1.93
CA LEU A 147 -1.64 -7.04 2.05
C LEU A 147 -1.70 -8.57 2.06
N ALA A 148 -2.63 -9.14 2.84
CA ALA A 148 -2.81 -10.59 2.90
C ALA A 148 -3.32 -11.14 1.57
N TYR A 149 -4.17 -10.40 0.85
CA TYR A 149 -4.65 -10.80 -0.47
C TYR A 149 -3.53 -10.75 -1.52
N ALA A 150 -2.75 -9.67 -1.55
CA ALA A 150 -1.62 -9.50 -2.46
C ALA A 150 -0.56 -10.60 -2.26
N TYR A 151 -0.25 -10.95 -1.00
CA TYR A 151 0.66 -12.04 -0.68
C TYR A 151 0.18 -13.40 -1.24
N VAL A 152 -1.10 -13.71 -1.05
CA VAL A 152 -1.70 -14.95 -1.58
C VAL A 152 -1.68 -14.94 -3.11
N MET A 153 -2.05 -13.82 -3.74
CA MET A 153 -2.04 -13.69 -5.20
C MET A 153 -0.64 -13.81 -5.79
N LYS A 154 0.37 -13.26 -5.12
CA LYS A 154 1.77 -13.43 -5.51
C LYS A 154 2.17 -14.90 -5.50
N LYS A 155 1.75 -15.67 -4.49
CA LYS A 155 2.04 -17.12 -4.43
C LYS A 155 1.25 -17.96 -5.42
N GLU A 156 -0.05 -17.73 -5.54
CA GLU A 156 -0.95 -18.61 -6.28
C GLU A 156 -1.02 -18.25 -7.76
N LYS A 157 -1.11 -16.96 -8.09
CA LYS A 157 -1.45 -16.48 -9.44
C LYS A 157 -0.24 -15.94 -10.20
N TYR A 158 0.57 -15.10 -9.55
CA TYR A 158 1.64 -14.35 -10.23
C TYR A 158 3.02 -15.00 -10.12
N LYS A 159 3.22 -15.90 -9.14
CA LYS A 159 4.46 -16.65 -8.90
C LYS A 159 5.69 -15.73 -8.94
N ASP A 160 6.44 -15.76 -10.05
CA ASP A 160 7.70 -15.04 -10.24
C ASP A 160 7.53 -13.68 -10.93
N THR A 161 6.35 -13.39 -11.48
CA THR A 161 6.06 -12.08 -12.09
C THR A 161 5.52 -11.12 -11.03
N GLU A 162 6.07 -9.91 -10.97
CA GLU A 162 5.56 -8.90 -10.05
C GLU A 162 4.24 -8.31 -10.61
N PRO A 163 3.11 -8.41 -9.88
CA PRO A 163 1.84 -7.94 -10.40
C PRO A 163 1.78 -6.43 -10.47
N THR A 164 1.37 -5.90 -11.63
CA THR A 164 1.10 -4.47 -11.81
C THR A 164 -0.02 -4.00 -10.89
N ALA A 165 0.01 -2.73 -10.48
CA ALA A 165 -1.05 -2.13 -9.65
C ALA A 165 -2.45 -2.29 -10.27
N ILE A 166 -2.57 -2.20 -11.60
CA ILE A 166 -3.82 -2.42 -12.34
C ILE A 166 -4.29 -3.87 -12.24
N ASP A 167 -3.39 -4.83 -12.24
CA ASP A 167 -3.74 -6.24 -12.20
C ASP A 167 -4.21 -6.65 -10.80
N LEU A 168 -3.54 -6.14 -9.75
CA LEU A 168 -4.03 -6.20 -8.38
C LEU A 168 -5.41 -5.54 -8.26
N PHE A 169 -5.61 -4.36 -8.85
CA PHE A 169 -6.89 -3.66 -8.80
C PHE A 169 -8.02 -4.47 -9.45
N LYS A 170 -7.77 -5.09 -10.61
CA LYS A 170 -8.73 -5.99 -11.27
C LYS A 170 -9.09 -7.16 -10.36
N ASP A 171 -8.10 -7.81 -9.76
CA ASP A 171 -8.33 -8.98 -8.92
C ASP A 171 -9.12 -8.65 -7.64
N THR A 172 -8.86 -7.50 -7.02
CA THR A 172 -9.57 -7.12 -5.79
C THR A 172 -10.99 -6.62 -6.05
N HIS A 173 -11.32 -6.25 -7.28
CA HIS A 173 -12.61 -5.65 -7.65
C HIS A 173 -13.46 -6.54 -8.58
N PHE A 174 -12.97 -7.73 -8.92
CA PHE A 174 -13.69 -8.71 -9.70
C PHE A 174 -14.58 -9.60 -8.81
N SER A 175 -15.77 -9.93 -9.31
CA SER A 175 -16.68 -10.88 -8.67
C SER A 175 -16.94 -12.06 -9.59
N LYS A 176 -16.71 -13.29 -9.14
CA LYS A 176 -17.05 -14.50 -9.92
C LYS A 176 -18.54 -14.56 -10.32
N LYS A 177 -19.43 -13.92 -9.55
CA LYS A 177 -20.89 -13.93 -9.81
C LYS A 177 -21.40 -12.78 -10.68
N ILE A 178 -20.74 -11.62 -10.64
CA ILE A 178 -21.26 -10.36 -11.20
C ILE A 178 -20.28 -9.74 -12.21
N GLY A 179 -19.03 -10.22 -12.24
CA GLY A 179 -17.95 -9.59 -12.99
C GLY A 179 -17.54 -8.24 -12.38
N PHE A 180 -17.06 -7.33 -13.24
CA PHE A 180 -16.78 -5.95 -12.88
C PHE A 180 -18.06 -5.11 -12.88
N SER A 181 -18.21 -4.24 -11.87
CA SER A 181 -19.25 -3.21 -11.93
C SER A 181 -18.90 -2.14 -12.97
N GLU A 182 -19.92 -1.45 -13.46
CA GLU A 182 -19.75 -0.41 -14.48
C GLU A 182 -18.75 0.70 -14.10
N PRO A 183 -18.76 1.24 -12.86
CA PRO A 183 -17.76 2.22 -12.43
C PRO A 183 -16.32 1.69 -12.50
N ILE A 184 -16.14 0.39 -12.22
CA ILE A 184 -14.83 -0.25 -12.22
C ILE A 184 -14.34 -0.48 -13.66
N LYS A 185 -15.24 -0.85 -14.59
CA LYS A 185 -14.89 -0.95 -16.01
C LYS A 185 -14.45 0.40 -16.58
N ASN A 186 -15.17 1.47 -16.24
CA ASN A 186 -14.83 2.83 -16.64
C ASN A 186 -13.48 3.26 -16.06
N ALA A 187 -13.22 2.99 -14.78
CA ALA A 187 -11.91 3.28 -14.19
C ALA A 187 -10.77 2.55 -14.93
N ILE A 188 -10.94 1.25 -15.21
CA ILE A 188 -9.95 0.46 -15.94
C ILE A 188 -9.71 0.99 -17.35
N SER A 189 -10.76 1.42 -18.07
CA SER A 189 -10.60 1.99 -19.41
C SER A 189 -9.90 3.35 -19.36
N THR A 190 -10.28 4.23 -18.43
CA THR A 190 -9.63 5.54 -18.24
C THR A 190 -8.15 5.39 -17.91
N THR A 191 -7.77 4.48 -17.01
CA THR A 191 -6.36 4.25 -16.69
C THR A 191 -5.58 3.74 -17.89
N LYS A 192 -6.13 2.78 -18.64
CA LYS A 192 -5.50 2.27 -19.87
C LYS A 192 -5.31 3.36 -20.92
N ILE A 193 -6.27 4.27 -21.06
CA ILE A 193 -6.16 5.41 -21.98
C ILE A 193 -5.04 6.34 -21.51
N SER A 194 -5.00 6.66 -20.22
CA SER A 194 -3.95 7.51 -19.65
C SER A 194 -2.55 6.92 -19.84
N GLU A 195 -2.37 5.62 -19.62
CA GLU A 195 -1.08 4.94 -19.84
C GLU A 195 -0.67 4.97 -21.32
N ARG A 196 -1.62 4.72 -22.23
CA ARG A 196 -1.35 4.81 -23.67
C ARG A 196 -0.96 6.22 -24.09
N CYS A 197 -1.69 7.24 -23.64
CA CYS A 197 -1.38 8.63 -23.95
C CYS A 197 0.02 9.02 -23.48
N ALA A 198 0.42 8.58 -22.29
CA ALA A 198 1.77 8.83 -21.76
C ALA A 198 2.86 8.16 -22.61
N VAL A 199 2.66 6.88 -22.99
CA VAL A 199 3.61 6.16 -23.86
C VAL A 199 3.66 6.80 -25.25
N THR A 200 2.53 7.22 -25.83
CA THR A 200 2.52 7.87 -27.14
C THR A 200 3.24 9.21 -27.13
N ALA A 201 3.12 9.99 -26.05
CA ALA A 201 3.85 11.25 -25.90
C ALA A 201 5.37 11.00 -25.85
N GLN A 202 5.82 10.03 -25.05
CA GLN A 202 7.24 9.66 -25.00
C GLN A 202 7.78 9.17 -26.35
N VAL A 203 6.99 8.40 -27.10
CA VAL A 203 7.39 7.94 -28.44
C VAL A 203 7.49 9.12 -29.41
N GLN A 204 6.58 10.10 -29.32
CA GLN A 204 6.63 11.31 -30.15
C GLN A 204 7.87 12.16 -29.84
N ASP A 205 8.20 12.34 -28.56
CA ASP A 205 9.38 13.08 -28.14
C ASP A 205 10.68 12.41 -28.63
N LEU A 206 10.78 11.08 -28.49
CA LEU A 206 11.91 10.31 -29.00
C LEU A 206 12.01 10.37 -30.53
N GLN A 207 10.87 10.36 -31.22
CA GLN A 207 10.86 10.51 -32.68
C GLN A 207 11.38 11.89 -33.10
N ALA A 208 10.99 12.95 -32.39
CA ALA A 208 11.48 14.29 -32.66
C ALA A 208 13.01 14.39 -32.45
N GLN A 209 13.52 13.81 -31.36
CA GLN A 209 14.97 13.74 -31.10
C GLN A 209 15.72 13.00 -32.22
N LEU A 210 15.20 11.85 -32.66
CA LEU A 210 15.80 11.07 -33.74
C LEU A 210 15.86 11.86 -35.07
N GLU A 211 14.83 12.63 -35.40
CA GLU A 211 14.85 13.44 -36.63
C GLU A 211 15.83 14.61 -36.52
N THR A 212 16.00 15.22 -35.34
CA THR A 212 17.05 16.23 -35.12
C THR A 212 18.45 15.63 -35.31
N GLU A 213 18.74 14.49 -34.69
CA GLU A 213 20.04 13.81 -34.83
C GLU A 213 20.33 13.37 -36.27
N LYS A 214 19.30 12.96 -37.03
CA LYS A 214 19.44 12.64 -38.45
C LYS A 214 19.82 13.88 -39.27
N GLN A 215 19.21 15.02 -38.99
CA GLN A 215 19.51 16.27 -39.69
C GLN A 215 20.92 16.75 -39.38
N GLU A 216 21.35 16.68 -38.12
CA GLU A 216 22.74 16.97 -37.72
C GLU A 216 23.73 16.03 -38.41
N SER A 217 23.42 14.74 -38.45
CA SER A 217 24.24 13.73 -39.15
C SER A 217 24.28 13.94 -40.67
N ALA A 218 23.26 14.56 -41.26
CA ALA A 218 23.25 14.91 -42.68
C ALA A 218 24.15 16.14 -42.94
N GLY A 219 24.07 17.16 -42.09
CA GLY A 219 24.95 18.34 -42.17
C GLY A 219 26.43 17.97 -42.04
N LEU A 220 26.78 17.13 -41.07
CA LEU A 220 28.15 16.63 -40.92
C LEU A 220 28.63 15.83 -42.14
N ARG A 221 27.74 15.09 -42.82
CA ARG A 221 28.09 14.35 -44.04
C ARG A 221 28.41 15.28 -45.22
N GLU A 222 27.69 16.39 -45.34
CA GLU A 222 27.94 17.41 -46.37
C GLU A 222 29.29 18.09 -46.13
N GLU A 223 29.56 18.50 -44.89
CA GLU A 223 30.84 19.12 -44.51
C GLU A 223 32.04 18.21 -44.76
N VAL A 224 31.90 16.91 -44.46
CA VAL A 224 32.93 15.90 -44.82
C VAL A 224 33.10 15.75 -46.33
N GLY A 225 32.03 15.91 -47.11
CA GLY A 225 32.07 15.92 -48.58
C GLY A 225 32.91 17.07 -49.11
N ASP A 226 32.63 18.29 -48.64
CA ASP A 226 33.34 19.52 -49.05
C ASP A 226 34.82 19.46 -48.69
N LEU A 227 35.14 19.01 -47.48
CA LEU A 227 36.52 18.83 -47.03
C LEU A 227 37.26 17.80 -47.89
N ASN A 228 36.60 16.71 -48.28
CA ASN A 228 37.21 15.72 -49.18
C ASN A 228 37.49 16.31 -50.56
N GLU A 229 36.59 17.13 -51.11
CA GLU A 229 36.81 17.80 -52.39
C GLU A 229 38.01 18.77 -52.31
N GLN A 230 38.11 19.53 -51.22
CA GLN A 230 39.27 20.39 -50.96
C GLN A 230 40.57 19.58 -50.91
N ILE A 231 40.59 18.43 -50.21
CA ILE A 231 41.75 17.54 -50.15
C ILE A 231 42.14 17.04 -51.54
N VAL A 232 41.17 16.65 -52.38
CA VAL A 232 41.43 16.19 -53.75
C VAL A 232 42.06 17.31 -54.58
N ASN A 233 41.55 18.53 -54.48
CA ASN A 233 42.08 19.68 -55.20
C ASN A 233 43.50 20.04 -54.75
N LEU A 234 43.76 20.03 -53.43
CA LEU A 234 45.11 20.24 -52.89
C LEU A 234 46.09 19.15 -53.35
N LYS A 235 45.68 17.88 -53.36
CA LYS A 235 46.51 16.78 -53.89
C LYS A 235 46.85 16.95 -55.37
N LYS A 236 45.90 17.41 -56.19
CA LYS A 236 46.16 17.73 -57.61
C LYS A 236 47.15 18.88 -57.76
N ALA A 237 46.99 19.94 -56.98
CA ALA A 237 47.92 21.07 -56.99
C ALA A 237 49.34 20.63 -56.59
N GLN A 238 49.46 19.81 -55.53
CA GLN A 238 50.73 19.22 -55.12
C GLN A 238 51.35 18.39 -56.25
N HIS A 239 50.58 17.50 -56.88
CA HIS A 239 51.09 16.68 -57.99
C HIS A 239 51.61 17.53 -59.15
N ASN A 240 50.88 18.59 -59.52
CA ASN A 240 51.30 19.52 -60.56
C ASN A 240 52.61 20.24 -60.19
N THR A 241 52.76 20.68 -58.93
CA THR A 241 54.01 21.29 -58.46
C THR A 241 55.19 20.29 -58.47
N GLU A 242 54.96 19.04 -58.08
CA GLU A 242 55.97 17.97 -58.15
C GLU A 242 56.40 17.69 -59.59
N GLN A 243 55.47 17.69 -60.55
CA GLN A 243 55.78 17.55 -61.97
C GLN A 243 56.63 18.72 -62.48
N LEU A 244 56.29 19.96 -62.11
CA LEU A 244 57.06 21.15 -62.49
C LEU A 244 58.49 21.10 -61.94
N ILE A 245 58.64 20.72 -60.67
CA ILE A 245 59.96 20.55 -60.04
C ILE A 245 60.78 19.49 -60.78
N ARG A 246 60.18 18.35 -61.14
CA ARG A 246 60.86 17.31 -61.94
C ARG A 246 61.31 17.82 -63.31
N GLN A 247 60.47 18.59 -64.00
CA GLN A 247 60.83 19.22 -65.28
C GLN A 247 62.01 20.19 -65.11
N MET A 248 62.00 21.01 -64.06
CA MET A 248 63.12 21.93 -63.75
C MET A 248 64.42 21.19 -63.42
N ILE A 249 64.35 20.10 -62.65
CA ILE A 249 65.52 19.26 -62.33
C ILE A 249 66.10 18.65 -63.62
N ASN A 250 65.26 18.07 -64.49
CA ASN A 250 65.70 17.51 -65.77
C ASN A 250 66.32 18.58 -66.68
N PHE A 251 65.71 19.76 -66.77
CA PHE A 251 66.23 20.88 -67.56
C PHE A 251 67.62 21.31 -67.08
N ASN A 252 67.81 21.45 -65.76
CA ASN A 252 69.12 21.77 -65.19
C ASN A 252 70.16 20.66 -65.42
N GLN A 253 69.77 19.39 -65.32
CA GLN A 253 70.66 18.26 -65.62
C GLN A 253 71.11 18.23 -67.09
N SER A 254 70.24 18.62 -68.03
CA SER A 254 70.60 18.74 -69.46
C SER A 254 71.53 19.92 -69.80
N GLN A 255 71.59 20.94 -68.94
CA GLN A 255 72.47 22.12 -69.11
C GLN A 255 73.87 21.92 -68.51
N VAL A 256 74.02 20.94 -67.60
CA VAL A 256 75.26 20.67 -66.84
C VAL A 256 76.04 19.46 -67.41
N ALA A 257 75.56 18.84 -68.50
CA ALA A 257 76.31 17.82 -69.22
C ALA A 257 77.40 18.50 -70.10
N PRO A 258 78.70 18.28 -69.83
CA PRO A 258 79.81 18.84 -70.59
C PRO A 258 80.01 18.18 -71.97
#